data_AF-A0A499VZV5-F1
#
_entry.id   AF-A0A499VZV5-F1
#
_cell.length_a   1.000
_cell.length_b   1.000
_cell.length_c   1.000
_cell.angle_alpha   90.00
_cell.angle_beta   90.00
_cell.angle_gamma   90.00
#
_symmetry.space_group_name_H-M   'P 1'
#
loop_
_entity.id
_entity.type
_entity.pdbx_description
1 polymer ?
#
loop_
_entity_poly.entity_id
_entity_poly.type
_entity_poly.pdbx_seq_one_letter_code
_entity_poly.pdbx_strand_id
1 'polypeptide(L)'
;MRFRGKSIRRKIVALLLVPLLSLTAIWCFATVLTGRAAQSLFSVSYIVEKAAYPTEDTVHVLQQERRQTLVYLADPRASDALSALRRSRAATDKAVAKIRKNAKDEKLREETGEATAERLTSILDALDGIDSLRRSVGDGTVNRSQALDLYNRLVDPCYALLANLHVLDNVEMDKQSRALVNVSRAHELLSREDALLGSALVAGRITRDEIRDVSDLVAQRSLMYDVSLPLLPSSERERFTRFWKNADTAPLRVAEQSVINASPGTPAV
;
A
#
# COMPACT_ATOMS: atom_id res chain seq x y z
N MET A 1 60.51 59.34 -3.47
CA MET A 1 59.63 58.23 -3.90
C MET A 1 60.04 56.95 -3.16
N ARG A 2 59.17 56.35 -2.33
CA ARG A 2 59.48 55.10 -1.59
C ARG A 2 58.41 54.06 -1.89
N PHE A 3 58.74 53.07 -2.72
CA PHE A 3 57.90 51.88 -2.91
C PHE A 3 57.95 51.05 -1.61
N ARG A 4 56.90 51.14 -0.79
CA ARG A 4 56.69 50.22 0.34
C ARG A 4 56.33 48.86 -0.25
N GLY A 5 57.31 47.96 -0.35
CA GLY A 5 57.09 46.58 -0.76
C GLY A 5 56.00 45.93 0.09
N LYS A 6 54.91 45.48 -0.53
CA LYS A 6 53.88 44.70 0.16
C LYS A 6 54.53 43.41 0.66
N SER A 7 54.56 43.24 1.98
CA SER A 7 55.10 42.09 2.72
C SER A 7 54.76 40.76 2.03
N ILE A 8 55.78 39.91 1.84
CA ILE A 8 55.67 38.51 1.38
C ILE A 8 54.55 37.76 2.11
N ARG A 9 54.32 38.11 3.38
CA ARG A 9 53.23 37.60 4.21
C ARG A 9 51.84 37.80 3.59
N ARG A 10 51.56 38.94 2.94
CA ARG A 10 50.28 39.17 2.26
C ARG A 10 50.11 38.29 1.02
N LYS A 11 51.19 37.99 0.30
CA LYS A 11 51.13 37.08 -0.86
C LYS A 11 50.87 35.64 -0.42
N ILE A 12 51.56 35.17 0.63
CA ILE A 12 51.34 33.83 1.20
C ILE A 12 49.93 33.71 1.77
N VAL A 13 49.45 34.71 2.51
CA VAL A 13 48.09 34.73 3.06
C VAL A 13 47.03 34.76 1.95
N ALA A 14 47.23 35.56 0.89
CA ALA A 14 46.30 35.57 -0.26
C ALA A 14 46.27 34.24 -1.01
N LEU A 15 47.42 33.56 -1.14
CA LEU A 15 47.54 32.27 -1.82
C LEU A 15 46.93 31.12 -1.01
N LEU A 16 46.94 31.23 0.32
CA LEU A 16 46.29 30.28 1.24
C LEU A 16 44.80 30.57 1.49
N LEU A 17 44.34 31.80 1.28
CA LEU A 17 42.93 32.17 1.50
C LEU A 17 41.97 31.48 0.52
N VAL A 18 42.36 31.39 -0.76
CA VAL A 18 41.54 30.75 -1.79
C VAL A 18 41.23 29.27 -1.48
N PRO A 19 42.22 28.40 -1.19
CA PRO A 19 41.95 27.01 -0.82
C PRO A 19 41.22 26.89 0.52
N LEU A 20 41.49 27.77 1.48
CA LEU A 20 40.80 27.73 2.79
C LEU A 20 39.31 28.07 2.66
N LEU A 21 38.96 29.12 1.90
CA LEU A 21 37.56 29.48 1.63
C LEU A 21 36.82 28.39 0.85
N SER A 22 37.49 27.78 -0.13
CA SER A 22 36.93 26.65 -0.88
C SER A 22 36.64 25.46 0.02
N LEU A 23 37.58 25.12 0.91
CA LEU A 23 37.41 24.04 1.87
C LEU A 23 36.26 24.33 2.85
N THR A 24 36.17 25.54 3.39
CA THR A 24 35.07 25.94 4.29
C THR A 24 33.72 25.92 3.59
N ALA A 25 33.66 26.36 2.32
CA ALA A 25 32.44 26.32 1.53
C ALA A 25 31.98 24.87 1.27
N ILE A 26 32.91 23.98 0.90
CA ILE A 26 32.62 22.55 0.71
C ILE A 26 32.20 21.90 2.03
N TRP A 27 32.87 22.22 3.13
CA TRP A 27 32.53 21.68 4.45
C TRP A 27 31.14 22.13 4.89
N CYS A 28 30.81 23.43 4.77
CA CYS A 28 29.47 23.94 5.07
C CYS A 28 28.40 23.28 4.18
N PHE A 29 28.67 23.14 2.87
CA PHE A 29 27.79 22.46 1.95
C PHE A 29 27.56 20.99 2.34
N ALA A 30 28.63 20.27 2.66
CA ALA A 30 28.57 18.88 3.13
C ALA A 30 27.80 18.77 4.45
N THR A 31 28.07 19.64 5.43
CA THR A 31 27.34 19.67 6.71
C THR A 31 25.86 19.98 6.52
N VAL A 32 25.50 20.90 5.63
CA VAL A 32 24.09 21.18 5.30
C VAL A 32 23.43 19.97 4.62
N LEU A 33 24.11 19.29 3.70
CA LEU A 33 23.60 18.06 3.09
C LEU A 33 23.41 16.95 4.13
N THR A 34 24.42 16.69 4.96
CA THR A 34 24.35 15.65 6.00
C THR A 34 23.31 15.99 7.06
N GLY A 35 23.19 17.26 7.47
CA GLY A 35 22.17 17.71 8.40
C GLY A 35 20.76 17.56 7.85
N ARG A 36 20.56 17.85 6.54
CA ARG A 36 19.28 17.59 5.86
C ARG A 36 18.96 16.11 5.75
N ALA A 37 19.95 15.26 5.46
CA ALA A 37 19.79 13.81 5.42
C ALA A 37 19.46 13.21 6.80
N ALA A 38 20.00 13.79 7.88
CA ALA A 38 19.65 13.38 9.25
C ALA A 38 18.22 13.79 9.61
N GLN A 39 17.78 14.99 9.22
CA GLN A 39 16.41 15.45 9.43
C GLN A 39 15.39 14.65 8.60
N SER A 40 15.72 14.30 7.35
CA SER A 40 14.85 13.50 6.48
C SER A 40 14.57 12.12 7.07
N LEU A 41 15.57 11.50 7.72
CA LEU A 41 15.41 10.20 8.39
C LEU A 41 14.34 10.21 9.51
N PHE A 42 14.27 11.28 10.31
CA PHE A 42 13.27 11.41 11.38
C PHE A 42 11.86 11.68 10.85
N SER A 43 11.70 12.52 9.82
CA SER A 43 10.41 12.74 9.16
C SER A 43 9.90 11.47 8.47
N VAL A 44 10.82 10.67 7.90
CA VAL A 44 10.53 9.37 7.29
C VAL A 44 9.93 8.40 8.29
N SER A 45 10.55 8.23 9.46
CA SER A 45 10.00 7.35 10.51
C SER A 45 8.63 7.81 10.98
N TYR A 46 8.42 9.12 11.11
CA TYR A 46 7.14 9.67 11.56
C TYR A 46 6.03 9.48 10.51
N ILE A 47 6.29 9.73 9.22
CA ILE A 47 5.35 9.49 8.12
C ILE A 47 5.01 7.99 8.01
N VAL A 48 5.99 7.10 8.14
CA VAL A 48 5.75 5.65 8.11
C VAL A 48 4.85 5.22 9.28
N GLU A 49 5.15 5.68 10.50
CA GLU A 49 4.39 5.29 11.69
C GLU A 49 2.96 5.88 11.71
N LYS A 50 2.79 7.12 11.24
CA LYS A 50 1.52 7.85 11.33
C LYS A 50 0.65 7.76 10.07
N ALA A 51 1.23 7.47 8.92
CA ALA A 51 0.49 7.34 7.66
C ALA A 51 0.60 5.92 7.07
N ALA A 52 1.80 5.38 6.87
CA ALA A 52 1.96 4.10 6.16
C ALA A 52 1.36 2.90 6.92
N TYR A 53 1.79 2.64 8.16
CA TYR A 53 1.26 1.50 8.93
C TYR A 53 -0.24 1.60 9.21
N PRO A 54 -0.80 2.76 9.60
CA PRO A 54 -2.26 2.88 9.75
C PRO A 54 -3.02 2.67 8.44
N THR A 55 -2.41 3.02 7.30
CA THR A 55 -2.97 2.75 5.97
C THR A 55 -2.98 1.25 5.67
N GLU A 56 -1.87 0.53 5.93
CA GLU A 56 -1.81 -0.92 5.80
C GLU A 56 -2.80 -1.64 6.72
N ASP A 57 -2.89 -1.22 8.00
CA ASP A 57 -3.90 -1.71 8.96
C ASP A 57 -5.32 -1.56 8.39
N THR A 58 -5.60 -0.40 7.79
CA THR A 58 -6.91 -0.07 7.24
C THR A 58 -7.23 -0.91 6.01
N VAL A 59 -6.26 -1.15 5.13
CA VAL A 59 -6.42 -2.07 4.00
C VAL A 59 -6.79 -3.47 4.50
N HIS A 60 -6.11 -3.98 5.53
CA HIS A 60 -6.37 -5.32 6.05
C HIS A 60 -7.80 -5.49 6.60
N VAL A 61 -8.29 -4.51 7.38
CA VAL A 61 -9.66 -4.59 7.92
C VAL A 61 -10.72 -4.36 6.84
N LEU A 62 -10.45 -3.53 5.83
CA LEU A 62 -11.34 -3.37 4.66
C LEU A 62 -11.43 -4.64 3.83
N GLN A 63 -10.31 -5.32 3.60
CA GLN A 63 -10.27 -6.64 2.94
C GLN A 63 -11.15 -7.65 3.68
N GLN A 64 -11.05 -7.69 5.01
CA GLN A 64 -11.87 -8.57 5.82
C GLN A 64 -13.36 -8.18 5.76
N GLU A 65 -13.67 -6.88 5.81
CA GLU A 65 -15.06 -6.41 5.75
C GLU A 65 -15.70 -6.70 4.38
N ARG A 66 -14.93 -6.53 3.30
CA ARG A 66 -15.32 -6.92 1.94
C ARG A 66 -15.67 -8.40 1.89
N ARG A 67 -14.78 -9.27 2.37
CA ARG A 67 -15.01 -10.72 2.40
C ARG A 67 -16.28 -11.08 3.16
N GLN A 68 -16.45 -10.55 4.38
CA GLN A 68 -17.63 -10.85 5.20
C GLN A 68 -18.92 -10.27 4.61
N THR A 69 -18.84 -9.12 3.92
CA THR A 69 -19.99 -8.54 3.21
C THR A 69 -20.42 -9.44 2.07
N LEU A 70 -19.49 -9.94 1.26
CA LEU A 70 -19.79 -10.83 0.16
C LEU A 70 -20.37 -12.16 0.64
N VAL A 71 -19.84 -12.72 1.73
CA VAL A 71 -20.40 -13.93 2.39
C VAL A 71 -21.82 -13.67 2.92
N TYR A 72 -22.06 -12.52 3.55
CA TYR A 72 -23.41 -12.14 4.01
C TYR A 72 -24.39 -11.97 2.84
N LEU A 73 -23.97 -11.36 1.74
CA LEU A 73 -24.81 -11.23 0.54
C LEU A 73 -25.07 -12.57 -0.16
N ALA A 74 -24.19 -13.56 0.02
CA ALA A 74 -24.37 -14.91 -0.51
C ALA A 74 -25.45 -15.70 0.25
N ASP A 75 -25.48 -15.57 1.58
CA ASP A 75 -26.57 -16.11 2.41
C ASP A 75 -26.90 -15.16 3.58
N PRO A 76 -27.86 -14.22 3.39
CA PRO A 76 -28.24 -13.28 4.44
C PRO A 76 -28.94 -13.92 5.65
N ARG A 77 -29.38 -15.18 5.53
CA ARG A 77 -30.11 -15.89 6.59
C ARG A 77 -29.16 -16.57 7.59
N ALA A 78 -27.89 -16.76 7.23
CA ALA A 78 -26.88 -17.32 8.10
C ALA A 78 -26.55 -16.35 9.25
N SER A 79 -26.96 -16.69 10.48
CA SER A 79 -26.70 -15.89 11.69
C SER A 79 -25.21 -15.60 11.93
N ASP A 80 -24.36 -16.58 11.61
CA ASP A 80 -22.91 -16.46 11.78
C ASP A 80 -22.30 -15.43 10.81
N ALA A 81 -22.81 -15.33 9.58
CA ALA A 81 -22.34 -14.37 8.58
C ALA A 81 -22.62 -12.93 9.03
N LEU A 82 -23.82 -12.65 9.56
CA LEU A 82 -24.16 -11.33 10.08
C LEU A 82 -23.29 -10.95 11.29
N SER A 83 -23.04 -11.90 12.18
CA SER A 83 -22.18 -11.69 13.36
C SER A 83 -20.72 -11.43 12.97
N ALA A 84 -20.18 -12.16 12.01
CA ALA A 84 -18.84 -11.95 11.47
C ALA A 84 -18.71 -10.60 10.76
N LEU A 85 -19.71 -10.21 9.95
CA LEU A 85 -19.76 -8.91 9.29
C LEU A 85 -19.76 -7.76 10.30
N ARG A 86 -20.57 -7.83 11.36
CA ARG A 86 -20.59 -6.81 12.42
C ARG A 86 -19.24 -6.66 13.10
N ARG A 87 -18.56 -7.76 13.43
CA ARG A 87 -17.20 -7.71 14.00
C ARG A 87 -16.21 -7.04 13.05
N SER A 88 -16.28 -7.37 11.76
CA SER A 88 -15.39 -6.77 10.76
C SER A 88 -15.64 -5.27 10.62
N ARG A 89 -16.90 -4.83 10.56
CA ARG A 89 -17.28 -3.41 10.50
C ARG A 89 -16.72 -2.62 11.69
N ALA A 90 -16.86 -3.17 12.90
CA ALA A 90 -16.32 -2.53 14.10
C ALA A 90 -14.78 -2.42 14.09
N ALA A 91 -14.07 -3.39 13.48
CA ALA A 91 -12.62 -3.30 13.30
C ALA A 91 -12.24 -2.21 12.29
N THR A 92 -12.97 -2.13 11.16
CA THR A 92 -12.80 -1.08 10.16
C THR A 92 -13.04 0.30 10.76
N ASP A 93 -14.11 0.49 11.53
CA ASP A 93 -14.45 1.78 12.13
C ASP A 93 -13.31 2.30 13.03
N LYS A 94 -12.67 1.40 13.79
CA LYS A 94 -11.50 1.74 14.61
C LYS A 94 -10.30 2.16 13.77
N ALA A 95 -10.02 1.46 12.68
CA ALA A 95 -8.89 1.78 11.79
C ALA A 95 -9.13 3.11 11.04
N VAL A 96 -10.33 3.31 10.51
CA VAL A 96 -10.74 4.56 9.84
C VAL A 96 -10.68 5.73 10.81
N ALA A 97 -11.13 5.56 12.05
CA ALA A 97 -11.01 6.60 13.08
C ALA A 97 -9.54 6.94 13.39
N LYS A 98 -8.64 5.94 13.40
CA LYS A 98 -7.19 6.15 13.58
C LYS A 98 -6.58 6.96 12.44
N ILE A 99 -6.88 6.63 11.17
CA ILE A 99 -6.42 7.43 10.02
C ILE A 99 -6.98 8.84 10.07
N ARG A 100 -8.29 9.02 10.29
CA ARG A 100 -8.93 10.34 10.41
C ARG A 100 -8.31 11.18 11.53
N LYS A 101 -7.92 10.56 12.64
CA LYS A 101 -7.22 11.23 13.74
C LYS A 101 -5.81 11.66 13.32
N ASN A 102 -5.04 10.75 12.71
CA ASN A 102 -3.67 11.03 12.29
C ASN A 102 -3.62 12.11 11.19
N ALA A 103 -4.59 12.13 10.27
CA ALA A 103 -4.69 13.15 9.23
C ALA A 103 -4.94 14.58 9.77
N LYS A 104 -5.45 14.69 11.00
CA LYS A 104 -5.64 15.97 11.70
C LYS A 104 -4.39 16.42 12.48
N ASP A 105 -3.36 15.59 12.57
CA ASP A 105 -2.10 15.94 13.24
C ASP A 105 -1.37 17.01 12.42
N GLU A 106 -1.19 18.20 13.00
CA GLU A 106 -0.52 19.34 12.36
C GLU A 106 0.90 19.00 11.95
N LYS A 107 1.62 18.23 12.79
CA LYS A 107 2.99 17.81 12.49
C LYS A 107 3.03 16.87 11.28
N LEU A 108 2.06 15.96 11.16
CA LEU A 108 1.95 15.13 9.97
C LEU A 108 1.73 15.99 8.73
N ARG A 109 0.86 16.99 8.79
CA ARG A 109 0.61 17.89 7.65
C ARG A 109 1.81 18.74 7.27
N GLU A 110 2.60 19.20 8.23
CA GLU A 110 3.82 19.98 7.99
C GLU A 110 4.93 19.13 7.37
N GLU A 111 5.11 17.89 7.85
CA GLU A 111 6.14 16.97 7.35
C GLU A 111 5.72 16.30 6.03
N THR A 112 4.42 16.18 5.79
CA THR A 112 3.85 15.56 4.59
C THR A 112 3.68 16.61 3.50
N GLY A 113 4.59 16.62 2.51
CA GLY A 113 4.48 17.50 1.35
C GLY A 113 3.11 17.41 0.65
N GLU A 114 2.75 18.46 -0.12
CA GLU A 114 1.42 18.66 -0.73
C GLU A 114 0.87 17.42 -1.43
N ALA A 115 1.69 16.75 -2.25
CA ALA A 115 1.30 15.57 -3.01
C ALA A 115 0.88 14.38 -2.12
N THR A 116 1.49 14.20 -0.94
CA THR A 116 1.13 13.12 -0.02
C THR A 116 -0.11 13.50 0.79
N ALA A 117 -0.28 14.79 1.10
CA ALA A 117 -1.50 15.30 1.73
C ALA A 117 -2.73 15.12 0.82
N GLU A 118 -2.62 15.40 -0.49
CA GLU A 118 -3.70 15.15 -1.47
C GLU A 118 -4.11 13.67 -1.53
N ARG A 119 -3.15 12.75 -1.47
CA ARG A 119 -3.41 11.30 -1.47
C ARG A 119 -4.10 10.86 -0.18
N LEU A 120 -3.69 11.42 0.96
CA LEU A 120 -4.37 11.19 2.23
C LEU A 120 -5.82 11.68 2.19
N THR A 121 -6.07 12.88 1.64
CA THR A 121 -7.42 13.40 1.41
C THR A 121 -8.23 12.46 0.52
N SER A 122 -7.65 11.96 -0.57
CA SER A 122 -8.33 11.01 -1.47
C SER A 122 -8.75 9.71 -0.76
N ILE A 123 -7.93 9.22 0.18
CA ILE A 123 -8.30 8.07 1.03
C ILE A 123 -9.47 8.43 1.94
N LEU A 124 -9.42 9.58 2.61
CA LEU A 124 -10.49 10.02 3.50
C LEU A 124 -11.82 10.19 2.76
N ASP A 125 -11.79 10.82 1.59
CA ASP A 125 -12.96 11.02 0.74
C ASP A 125 -13.56 9.68 0.28
N ALA A 126 -12.71 8.71 -0.09
CA ALA A 126 -13.17 7.37 -0.39
C ALA A 126 -13.85 6.71 0.83
N LEU A 127 -13.20 6.79 2.00
CA LEU A 127 -13.70 6.20 3.25
C LEU A 127 -15.02 6.83 3.73
N ASP A 128 -15.32 8.07 3.38
CA ASP A 128 -16.62 8.70 3.68
C ASP A 128 -17.79 7.99 2.96
N GLY A 129 -17.52 7.27 1.87
CA GLY A 129 -18.50 6.45 1.17
C GLY A 129 -18.88 5.14 1.87
N ILE A 130 -18.15 4.71 2.91
CA ILE A 130 -18.30 3.37 3.50
C ILE A 130 -19.70 3.14 4.11
N ASP A 131 -20.28 4.16 4.74
CA ASP A 131 -21.60 4.02 5.37
C ASP A 131 -22.72 3.95 4.33
N SER A 132 -22.55 4.58 3.17
CA SER A 132 -23.47 4.44 2.04
C SER A 132 -23.42 3.03 1.44
N LEU A 133 -22.22 2.47 1.30
CA LEU A 133 -22.01 1.09 0.89
C LEU A 133 -22.70 0.13 1.87
N ARG A 134 -22.44 0.28 3.18
CA ARG A 134 -23.02 -0.59 4.22
C ARG A 134 -24.53 -0.54 4.29
N ARG A 135 -25.14 0.64 4.05
CA ARG A 135 -26.60 0.81 3.93
C ARG A 135 -27.13 0.06 2.71
N SER A 136 -26.50 0.22 1.55
CA SER A 136 -26.91 -0.47 0.32
C SER A 136 -26.86 -2.01 0.48
N VAL A 137 -25.88 -2.52 1.21
CA VAL A 137 -25.79 -3.94 1.60
C VAL A 137 -26.94 -4.35 2.53
N GLY A 138 -27.24 -3.53 3.55
CA GLY A 138 -28.32 -3.80 4.51
C GLY A 138 -29.71 -3.76 3.87
N ASP A 139 -29.92 -2.85 2.91
CA ASP A 139 -31.16 -2.69 2.16
C ASP A 139 -31.29 -3.70 1.01
N GLY A 140 -30.24 -4.48 0.72
CA GLY A 140 -30.21 -5.47 -0.36
C GLY A 140 -30.23 -4.86 -1.76
N THR A 141 -29.85 -3.58 -1.91
CA THR A 141 -29.86 -2.86 -3.19
C THR A 141 -28.59 -3.06 -4.02
N VAL A 142 -27.61 -3.78 -3.47
CA VAL A 142 -26.33 -4.09 -4.10
C VAL A 142 -26.08 -5.60 -4.11
N ASN A 143 -25.57 -6.12 -5.22
CA ASN A 143 -25.18 -7.53 -5.32
C ASN A 143 -23.70 -7.75 -4.93
N ARG A 144 -23.24 -9.01 -4.94
CA ARG A 144 -21.88 -9.39 -4.54
C ARG A 144 -20.78 -8.72 -5.36
N SER A 145 -20.92 -8.67 -6.69
CA SER A 145 -19.90 -8.06 -7.57
C SER A 145 -19.86 -6.54 -7.42
N GLN A 146 -21.02 -5.89 -7.35
CA GLN A 146 -21.10 -4.45 -7.09
C GLN A 146 -20.53 -4.09 -5.71
N ALA A 147 -20.79 -4.89 -4.68
CA ALA A 147 -20.22 -4.69 -3.35
C ALA A 147 -18.68 -4.86 -3.38
N LEU A 148 -18.17 -5.86 -4.11
CA LEU A 148 -16.73 -6.06 -4.31
C LEU A 148 -16.09 -4.79 -4.90
N ASP A 149 -16.65 -4.28 -5.98
CA ASP A 149 -16.14 -3.09 -6.67
C ASP A 149 -16.15 -1.85 -5.79
N LEU A 150 -17.22 -1.67 -5.00
CA LEU A 150 -17.32 -0.55 -4.07
C LEU A 150 -16.26 -0.64 -2.97
N TYR A 151 -15.98 -1.82 -2.41
CA TYR A 151 -14.87 -1.99 -1.46
C TYR A 151 -13.50 -1.82 -2.13
N ASN A 152 -13.31 -2.28 -3.36
CA ASN A 152 -12.05 -2.09 -4.09
C ASN A 152 -11.71 -0.60 -4.23
N ARG A 153 -12.70 0.25 -4.49
CA ARG A 153 -12.55 1.71 -4.54
C ARG A 153 -12.16 2.35 -3.21
N LEU A 154 -12.42 1.70 -2.07
CA LEU A 154 -11.94 2.13 -0.75
C LEU A 154 -10.46 1.77 -0.54
N VAL A 155 -10.02 0.66 -1.13
CA VAL A 155 -8.68 0.07 -0.92
C VAL A 155 -7.64 0.60 -1.91
N ASP A 156 -8.00 0.80 -3.18
CA ASP A 156 -7.06 1.20 -4.23
C ASP A 156 -6.31 2.52 -3.94
N PRO A 157 -6.94 3.58 -3.39
CA PRO A 157 -6.24 4.81 -3.01
C PRO A 157 -5.14 4.61 -1.96
N CYS A 158 -5.30 3.63 -1.06
CA CYS A 158 -4.29 3.30 -0.04
C CYS A 158 -2.98 2.86 -0.69
N TYR A 159 -3.03 2.01 -1.71
CA TYR A 159 -1.84 1.60 -2.47
C TYR A 159 -1.23 2.76 -3.27
N ALA A 160 -2.05 3.70 -3.75
CA ALA A 160 -1.55 4.90 -4.42
C ALA A 160 -0.80 5.82 -3.44
N LEU A 161 -1.23 5.93 -2.19
CA LEU A 161 -0.47 6.60 -1.13
C LEU A 161 0.86 5.88 -0.90
N LEU A 162 0.83 4.58 -0.57
CA LEU A 162 2.02 3.80 -0.23
C LEU A 162 3.08 3.82 -1.34
N ALA A 163 2.67 3.71 -2.61
CA ALA A 163 3.60 3.72 -3.76
C ALA A 163 4.26 5.08 -4.03
N ASN A 164 3.76 6.16 -3.43
CA ASN A 164 4.22 7.53 -3.67
C ASN A 164 4.75 8.22 -2.40
N LEU A 165 4.91 7.48 -1.31
CA LEU A 165 5.61 7.96 -0.14
C LEU A 165 7.08 8.20 -0.52
N HIS A 166 7.45 9.46 -0.77
CA HIS A 166 8.81 9.88 -1.09
C HIS A 166 9.66 9.86 0.19
N VAL A 167 10.06 8.66 0.57
CA VAL A 167 10.67 8.37 1.88
C VAL A 167 12.18 8.14 1.75
N LEU A 168 12.71 7.92 0.54
CA LEU A 168 14.07 7.43 0.33
C LEU A 168 14.79 8.25 -0.74
N ASP A 169 15.88 8.92 -0.36
CA ASP A 169 16.75 9.69 -1.27
C ASP A 169 17.63 8.78 -2.17
N ASN A 170 17.58 7.46 -1.96
CA ASN A 170 18.33 6.46 -2.72
C ASN A 170 17.43 5.78 -3.77
N VAL A 171 17.77 5.95 -5.04
CA VAL A 171 17.05 5.39 -6.20
C VAL A 171 16.85 3.88 -6.10
N GLU A 172 17.83 3.13 -5.61
CA GLU A 172 17.72 1.68 -5.47
C GLU A 172 16.74 1.29 -4.37
N MET A 173 16.72 2.05 -3.27
CA MET A 173 15.77 1.86 -2.17
C MET A 173 14.34 2.26 -2.56
N ASP A 174 14.17 3.34 -3.35
CA ASP A 174 12.86 3.73 -3.91
C ASP A 174 12.31 2.64 -4.85
N LYS A 175 13.15 2.07 -5.73
CA LYS A 175 12.74 0.93 -6.58
C LYS A 175 12.29 -0.27 -5.76
N GLN A 176 13.05 -0.64 -4.73
CA GLN A 176 12.72 -1.77 -3.85
C GLN A 176 11.43 -1.51 -3.07
N SER A 177 11.22 -0.28 -2.57
CA SER A 177 10.00 0.13 -1.89
C SER A 177 8.78 0.03 -2.80
N ARG A 178 8.87 0.55 -4.04
CA ARG A 178 7.79 0.44 -5.03
C ARG A 178 7.49 -1.02 -5.40
N ALA A 179 8.53 -1.83 -5.56
CA ALA A 179 8.39 -3.26 -5.81
C ALA A 179 7.67 -3.97 -4.65
N LEU A 180 7.99 -3.62 -3.40
CA LEU A 180 7.30 -4.14 -2.22
C LEU A 180 5.82 -3.74 -2.20
N VAL A 181 5.48 -2.48 -2.52
CA VAL A 181 4.09 -2.04 -2.62
C VAL A 181 3.32 -2.82 -3.70
N ASN A 182 3.96 -3.11 -4.84
CA ASN A 182 3.36 -3.95 -5.89
C ASN A 182 3.15 -5.39 -5.42
N VAL A 183 4.06 -5.97 -4.66
CA VAL A 183 3.86 -7.29 -4.03
C VAL A 183 2.67 -7.25 -3.06
N SER A 184 2.57 -6.21 -2.23
CA SER A 184 1.41 -6.01 -1.36
C SER A 184 0.10 -5.81 -2.14
N ARG A 185 0.15 -5.20 -3.33
CA ARG A 185 -1.00 -5.07 -4.23
C ARG A 185 -1.39 -6.40 -4.86
N ALA A 186 -0.42 -7.26 -5.18
CA ALA A 186 -0.68 -8.62 -5.64
C ALA A 186 -1.37 -9.47 -4.55
N HIS A 187 -1.03 -9.26 -3.27
CA HIS A 187 -1.76 -9.87 -2.14
C HIS A 187 -3.22 -9.38 -2.06
N GLU A 188 -3.46 -8.11 -2.36
CA GLU A 188 -4.83 -7.57 -2.46
C GLU A 188 -5.63 -8.21 -3.60
N LEU A 189 -5.01 -8.52 -4.74
CA LEU A 189 -5.68 -9.27 -5.81
C LEU A 189 -6.12 -10.67 -5.35
N LEU A 190 -5.26 -11.37 -4.59
CA LEU A 190 -5.62 -12.64 -3.95
C LEU A 190 -6.74 -12.45 -2.90
N SER A 191 -6.77 -11.34 -2.16
CA SER A 191 -7.86 -11.05 -1.22
C SER A 191 -9.21 -10.81 -1.93
N ARG A 192 -9.21 -10.17 -3.11
CA ARG A 192 -10.41 -10.01 -3.94
C ARG A 192 -10.93 -11.35 -4.43
N GLU A 193 -10.01 -12.21 -4.86
CA GLU A 193 -10.28 -13.58 -5.29
C GLU A 193 -10.89 -14.42 -4.15
N ASP A 194 -10.29 -14.43 -2.96
CA ASP A 194 -10.84 -15.13 -1.79
C ASP A 194 -12.25 -14.65 -1.42
N ALA A 195 -12.50 -13.33 -1.49
CA ALA A 195 -13.82 -12.78 -1.21
C ALA A 195 -14.87 -13.25 -2.24
N LEU A 196 -14.52 -13.27 -3.52
CA LEU A 196 -15.38 -13.77 -4.59
C LEU A 196 -15.66 -15.27 -4.43
N LEU A 197 -14.61 -16.09 -4.36
CA LEU A 197 -14.72 -17.54 -4.27
C LEU A 197 -15.41 -17.99 -2.98
N GLY A 198 -15.05 -17.41 -1.84
CA GLY A 198 -15.68 -17.69 -0.56
C GLY A 198 -17.19 -17.42 -0.58
N SER A 199 -17.61 -16.35 -1.25
CA SER A 199 -19.04 -16.05 -1.41
C SER A 199 -19.74 -16.97 -2.41
N ALA A 200 -19.06 -17.38 -3.48
CA ALA A 200 -19.61 -18.32 -4.47
C ALA A 200 -19.85 -19.70 -3.85
N LEU A 201 -18.96 -20.13 -2.97
CA LEU A 201 -19.12 -21.36 -2.19
C LEU A 201 -20.33 -21.31 -1.27
N VAL A 202 -20.51 -20.21 -0.54
CA VAL A 202 -21.68 -20.02 0.33
C VAL A 202 -22.97 -19.96 -0.48
N ALA A 203 -22.97 -19.28 -1.63
CA ALA A 203 -24.13 -19.21 -2.51
C ALA A 203 -24.40 -20.54 -3.24
N GLY A 204 -23.48 -21.51 -3.19
CA GLY A 204 -23.53 -22.76 -3.94
C GLY A 204 -23.49 -22.58 -5.46
N ARG A 205 -23.07 -21.40 -5.94
CA ARG A 205 -23.05 -21.05 -7.36
C ARG A 205 -21.96 -20.06 -7.71
N ILE A 206 -21.36 -20.25 -8.87
CA ILE A 206 -20.44 -19.31 -9.51
C ILE A 206 -20.95 -18.95 -10.91
N THR A 207 -20.93 -17.65 -11.22
CA THR A 207 -21.37 -17.11 -12.50
C THR A 207 -20.23 -17.06 -13.51
N ARG A 208 -20.56 -16.91 -14.80
CA ARG A 208 -19.55 -16.75 -15.86
C ARG A 208 -18.69 -15.51 -15.66
N ASP A 209 -19.28 -14.42 -15.19
CA ASP A 209 -18.56 -13.17 -14.95
C ASP A 209 -17.62 -13.33 -13.75
N GLU A 210 -18.06 -13.96 -12.66
CA GLU A 210 -17.19 -14.27 -11.52
C GLU A 210 -16.01 -15.20 -11.90
N ILE A 211 -16.21 -16.19 -12.78
CA ILE A 211 -15.11 -17.02 -13.31
C ILE A 211 -14.10 -16.17 -14.08
N ARG A 212 -14.58 -15.24 -14.92
CA ARG A 212 -13.72 -14.31 -15.67
C ARG A 212 -12.94 -13.41 -14.71
N ASP A 213 -13.61 -12.84 -13.72
CA ASP A 213 -13.00 -11.96 -12.72
C ASP A 213 -11.89 -12.69 -11.97
N VAL A 214 -12.11 -13.94 -11.56
CA VAL A 214 -11.08 -14.79 -10.93
C VAL A 214 -9.88 -15.00 -11.87
N SER A 215 -10.14 -15.37 -13.13
CA SER A 215 -9.08 -15.52 -14.13
C SER A 215 -8.25 -14.25 -14.31
N ASP A 216 -8.92 -13.08 -14.38
CA ASP A 216 -8.26 -11.79 -14.55
C ASP A 216 -7.45 -11.41 -13.31
N LEU A 217 -7.94 -11.69 -12.09
CA LEU A 217 -7.22 -11.46 -10.84
C LEU A 217 -5.95 -12.32 -10.75
N VAL A 218 -6.04 -13.61 -11.08
CA VAL A 218 -4.89 -14.52 -11.10
C VAL A 218 -3.84 -14.08 -12.12
N ALA A 219 -4.28 -13.69 -13.33
CA ALA A 219 -3.37 -13.20 -14.37
C ALA A 219 -2.66 -11.90 -13.94
N GLN A 220 -3.39 -10.92 -13.41
CA GLN A 220 -2.82 -9.66 -12.92
C GLN A 220 -1.85 -9.89 -11.76
N ARG A 221 -2.20 -10.76 -10.82
CA ARG A 221 -1.35 -11.11 -9.68
C ARG A 221 -0.03 -11.73 -10.14
N SER A 222 -0.09 -12.65 -11.11
CA SER A 222 1.09 -13.32 -11.65
C SER A 222 2.02 -12.33 -12.35
N LEU A 223 1.47 -11.48 -13.22
CA LEU A 223 2.24 -10.42 -13.88
C LEU A 223 2.87 -9.46 -12.86
N MET A 224 2.13 -9.06 -11.82
CA MET A 224 2.63 -8.16 -10.78
C MET A 224 3.82 -8.77 -10.03
N TYR A 225 3.78 -10.07 -9.71
CA TYR A 225 4.93 -10.77 -9.13
C TYR A 225 6.12 -10.84 -10.11
N ASP A 226 5.87 -11.17 -11.37
CA ASP A 226 6.93 -11.31 -12.38
C ASP A 226 7.73 -10.01 -12.57
N VAL A 227 7.06 -8.86 -12.57
CA VAL A 227 7.73 -7.55 -12.74
C VAL A 227 8.32 -6.99 -11.45
N SER A 228 7.80 -7.38 -10.29
CA SER A 228 8.18 -6.76 -9.00
C SER A 228 9.23 -7.56 -8.23
N LEU A 229 9.16 -8.90 -8.23
CA LEU A 229 10.12 -9.74 -7.50
C LEU A 229 11.58 -9.57 -7.96
N PRO A 230 11.90 -9.36 -9.26
CA PRO A 230 13.27 -9.13 -9.69
C PRO A 230 13.88 -7.83 -9.15
N LEU A 231 13.05 -6.88 -8.73
CA LEU A 231 13.47 -5.59 -8.18
C LEU A 231 13.74 -5.65 -6.67
N LEU A 232 13.39 -6.76 -6.01
CA LEU A 232 13.65 -6.95 -4.58
C LEU A 232 15.06 -7.54 -4.34
N PRO A 233 15.62 -7.36 -3.12
CA PRO A 233 16.84 -8.06 -2.72
C PRO A 233 16.73 -9.57 -2.94
N SER A 234 17.84 -10.21 -3.34
CA SER A 234 17.87 -11.63 -3.70
C SER A 234 17.34 -12.53 -2.58
N SER A 235 17.66 -12.23 -1.33
CA SER A 235 17.19 -12.96 -0.15
C SER A 235 15.67 -12.95 -0.01
N GLU A 236 15.02 -11.81 -0.26
CA GLU A 236 13.56 -11.68 -0.17
C GLU A 236 12.87 -12.40 -1.33
N ARG A 237 13.41 -12.26 -2.54
CA ARG A 237 12.93 -12.99 -3.71
C ARG A 237 13.02 -14.51 -3.53
N GLU A 238 14.13 -15.00 -2.97
CA GLU A 238 14.32 -16.43 -2.68
C GLU A 238 13.35 -16.93 -1.61
N ARG A 239 13.13 -16.14 -0.56
CA ARG A 239 12.14 -16.43 0.48
C ARG A 239 10.73 -16.56 -0.11
N PHE A 240 10.33 -15.59 -0.94
CA PHE A 240 9.04 -15.61 -1.63
C PHE A 240 8.89 -16.83 -2.56
N THR A 241 9.92 -17.10 -3.37
CA THR A 241 9.93 -18.24 -4.29
C THR A 241 9.81 -19.56 -3.55
N ARG A 242 10.48 -19.70 -2.40
CA ARG A 242 10.39 -20.91 -1.56
C ARG A 242 8.99 -21.09 -0.97
N PHE A 243 8.37 -20.00 -0.52
CA PHE A 243 6.99 -20.02 -0.02
C PHE A 243 6.01 -20.54 -1.10
N TRP A 244 6.06 -19.99 -2.32
CA TRP A 244 5.18 -20.41 -3.42
C TRP A 244 5.48 -21.80 -4.00
N LYS A 245 6.70 -22.31 -3.82
CA LYS A 245 7.06 -23.69 -4.18
C LYS A 245 6.68 -24.70 -3.10
N ASN A 246 6.33 -24.26 -1.89
CA ASN A 246 5.94 -25.14 -0.80
C ASN A 246 4.58 -25.81 -1.09
N ALA A 247 4.44 -27.07 -0.66
CA ALA A 247 3.22 -27.86 -0.80
C ALA A 247 2.00 -27.19 -0.15
N ASP A 248 2.20 -26.40 0.91
CA ASP A 248 1.11 -25.68 1.61
C ASP A 248 0.36 -24.69 0.71
N THR A 249 0.99 -24.19 -0.36
CA THR A 249 0.37 -23.26 -1.32
C THR A 249 -0.21 -23.96 -2.56
N ALA A 250 0.02 -25.28 -2.72
CA ALA A 250 -0.48 -26.03 -3.86
C ALA A 250 -2.02 -26.12 -3.93
N PRO A 251 -2.77 -26.33 -2.82
CA PRO A 251 -4.22 -26.41 -2.87
C PRO A 251 -4.88 -25.16 -3.45
N LEU A 252 -4.33 -23.97 -3.13
CA LEU A 252 -4.81 -22.71 -3.69
C LEU A 252 -4.74 -22.74 -5.22
N ARG A 253 -3.57 -22.98 -5.80
CA ARG A 253 -3.38 -23.00 -7.26
C ARG A 253 -4.25 -24.05 -7.97
N VAL A 254 -4.48 -25.19 -7.32
CA VAL A 254 -5.39 -26.22 -7.84
C VAL A 254 -6.84 -25.72 -7.85
N ALA A 255 -7.30 -25.10 -6.77
CA ALA A 255 -8.64 -24.53 -6.68
C ALA A 255 -8.84 -23.41 -7.72
N GLU A 256 -7.86 -22.52 -7.88
CA GLU A 256 -7.88 -21.45 -8.89
C GLU A 256 -8.02 -22.04 -10.30
N GLN A 257 -7.19 -23.02 -10.64
CA GLN A 257 -7.23 -23.67 -11.95
C GLN A 257 -8.55 -24.42 -12.19
N SER A 258 -9.11 -25.06 -11.16
CA SER A 258 -10.43 -25.71 -11.22
C SER A 258 -11.51 -24.69 -11.58
N VAL A 259 -11.54 -23.55 -10.87
CA VAL A 259 -12.53 -22.49 -11.10
C VAL A 259 -12.39 -21.87 -12.49
N ILE A 260 -11.16 -21.55 -12.91
CA ILE A 260 -10.89 -20.95 -14.23
C ILE A 260 -11.37 -21.88 -15.36
N ASN A 261 -11.27 -23.20 -15.17
CA ASN A 261 -11.72 -24.20 -16.15
C ASN A 261 -13.19 -24.62 -15.97
N ALA A 262 -13.88 -24.11 -14.95
CA ALA A 262 -15.25 -24.52 -14.64
C ALA A 262 -16.26 -23.95 -15.64
N SER A 263 -17.41 -24.62 -15.75
CA SER A 263 -18.60 -24.04 -16.37
C SER A 263 -19.43 -23.29 -15.32
N PRO A 264 -20.16 -22.21 -15.69
CA PRO A 264 -21.06 -21.51 -14.76
C PRO A 264 -22.06 -22.49 -14.14
N GLY A 265 -22.27 -22.41 -12.83
CA GLY A 265 -23.08 -23.38 -12.09
C GLY A 265 -22.53 -23.67 -10.70
N THR A 266 -22.65 -24.92 -10.24
CA THR A 266 -22.12 -25.34 -8.94
C THR A 266 -20.58 -25.26 -8.95
N PRO A 267 -19.94 -24.64 -7.94
CA PRO A 267 -18.49 -24.58 -7.85
C PRO A 267 -17.90 -25.99 -7.78
N ALA A 268 -16.92 -26.30 -8.64
CA ALA A 268 -16.11 -27.50 -8.53
C ALA A 268 -14.90 -27.17 -7.63
N VAL A 269 -14.99 -27.54 -6.35
CA VAL A 269 -13.87 -27.42 -5.38
C VAL A 269 -13.34 -28.78 -5.04
#